data_AF-A0A6A0ID33-F1
#
_entry.id   AF-A0A6A0ID33-F1
#
_cell.length_a   1.000
_cell.length_b   1.000
_cell.length_c   1.000
_cell.angle_alpha   90.00
_cell.angle_beta   90.00
_cell.angle_gamma   90.00
#
_symmetry.space_group_name_H-M   'P 1'
#
loop_
_entity.id
_entity.type
_entity.pdbx_description
1 polymer ?
#
loop_
_entity_poly.entity_id
_entity_poly.type
_entity_poly.pdbx_seq_one_letter_code
_entity_poly.pdbx_strand_id
1 'polypeptide(L)'
;MAWLLALLLAAAEPAAPPPGGYAVVRKDGSVTWLLEAPVQKGTSWVGKLSPGGQLVSFPAAEVDVERTREANRKAPATPTPGVVPFEKKAPRKPTPTPAKKLRKSREEAEKALSALSGEPGGGAASQKSGPRPQEPSLREAAPVEPPETFEPTDRNGRGEEWWRDRAERVRQRLREAERELADAQVAAASWDRNPEVWGTEYWAMELSRLRTRVEKARIQVDEARRRRSDLEEDARKAGAWPGWLR
;
A
#
# COMPACT_ATOMS: atom_id res chain seq x y z
N MET A 1 47.33 -8.65 21.41
CA MET A 1 46.13 -9.51 21.43
C MET A 1 45.21 -9.08 20.30
N ALA A 2 45.23 -9.79 19.17
CA ALA A 2 44.42 -9.50 18.00
C ALA A 2 43.13 -10.33 18.06
N TRP A 3 41.98 -9.67 18.15
CA TRP A 3 40.67 -10.31 18.07
C TRP A 3 40.24 -10.41 16.60
N LEU A 4 40.13 -11.65 16.12
CA LEU A 4 39.60 -12.02 14.82
C LEU A 4 38.07 -11.89 14.81
N LEU A 5 37.54 -10.99 13.98
CA LEU A 5 36.12 -10.98 13.59
C LEU A 5 35.85 -12.19 12.69
N ALA A 6 35.15 -13.20 13.21
CA ALA A 6 34.53 -14.24 12.41
C ALA A 6 33.22 -13.69 11.80
N LEU A 7 33.25 -13.40 10.50
CA LEU A 7 32.08 -13.05 9.72
C LEU A 7 31.24 -14.32 9.51
N LEU A 8 30.13 -14.46 10.23
CA LEU A 8 29.15 -15.52 9.97
C LEU A 8 28.44 -15.23 8.63
N LEU A 9 28.83 -15.94 7.59
CA LEU A 9 28.10 -16.01 6.33
C LEU A 9 26.87 -16.90 6.55
N ALA A 10 25.73 -16.30 6.89
CA ALA A 10 24.46 -17.01 6.94
C ALA A 10 24.06 -17.44 5.52
N ALA A 11 24.35 -18.69 5.17
CA ALA A 11 23.82 -19.33 3.99
C ALA A 11 22.29 -19.35 4.12
N ALA A 12 21.60 -18.56 3.31
CA ALA A 12 20.15 -18.57 3.22
C ALA A 12 19.72 -19.98 2.79
N GLU A 13 19.18 -20.74 3.73
CA GLU A 13 18.62 -22.06 3.50
C GLU A 13 17.50 -21.93 2.45
N PRO A 14 17.53 -22.70 1.34
CA PRO A 14 16.55 -22.55 0.28
C PRO A 14 15.17 -22.92 0.83
N ALA A 15 14.25 -21.94 0.81
CA ALA A 15 12.87 -22.12 1.23
C ALA A 15 12.28 -23.41 0.61
N ALA A 16 11.63 -24.21 1.45
CA ALA A 16 11.07 -25.50 1.07
C ALA A 16 10.19 -25.37 -0.20
N PRO A 17 10.30 -26.34 -1.14
CA PRO A 17 9.60 -26.28 -2.41
C PRO A 17 8.07 -26.24 -2.19
N PRO A 18 7.33 -25.33 -2.83
CA PRO A 18 5.88 -25.42 -2.87
C PRO A 18 5.47 -26.73 -3.54
N PRO A 19 4.48 -27.47 -3.00
CA PRO A 19 4.05 -28.73 -3.58
C PRO A 19 3.54 -28.52 -5.01
N GLY A 20 4.11 -29.25 -5.96
CA GLY A 20 3.70 -29.24 -7.38
C GLY A 20 4.29 -28.13 -8.26
N GLY A 21 5.26 -27.36 -7.78
CA GLY A 21 5.93 -26.33 -8.59
C GLY A 21 7.15 -26.82 -9.38
N TYR A 22 7.37 -26.28 -10.58
CA TYR A 22 8.60 -26.45 -11.36
C TYR A 22 9.61 -25.36 -11.00
N ALA A 23 10.79 -25.73 -10.52
CA ALA A 23 11.84 -24.78 -10.17
C ALA A 23 12.63 -24.36 -11.42
N VAL A 24 12.79 -23.07 -11.67
CA VAL A 24 13.73 -22.53 -12.67
C VAL A 24 14.87 -21.85 -11.93
N VAL A 25 16.09 -22.33 -12.14
CA VAL A 25 17.31 -21.79 -11.52
C VAL A 25 18.02 -20.90 -12.54
N ARG A 26 18.27 -19.65 -12.17
CA ARG A 26 19.05 -18.70 -12.98
C ARG A 26 20.54 -18.81 -12.61
N LYS A 27 21.40 -18.34 -13.51
CA LYS A 27 22.87 -18.35 -13.32
C LYS A 27 23.35 -17.54 -12.13
N ASP A 28 22.57 -16.54 -11.70
CA ASP A 28 22.81 -15.76 -10.47
C ASP A 28 22.50 -16.56 -9.19
N GLY A 29 21.99 -17.78 -9.30
CA GLY A 29 21.57 -18.63 -8.19
C GLY A 29 20.14 -18.38 -7.71
N SER A 30 19.41 -17.43 -8.31
CA SER A 30 18.01 -17.19 -7.96
C SER A 30 17.12 -18.33 -8.46
N VAL A 31 16.16 -18.73 -7.62
CA VAL A 31 15.21 -19.82 -7.92
C VAL A 31 13.82 -19.24 -8.05
N THR A 32 13.19 -19.47 -9.19
CA THR A 32 11.81 -19.05 -9.46
C THR A 32 10.91 -20.26 -9.61
N TRP A 33 9.81 -20.28 -8.86
CA TRP A 33 8.85 -21.38 -8.88
C TRP A 33 7.74 -21.11 -9.89
N LEU A 34 7.57 -22.03 -10.83
CA LEU A 34 6.49 -22.03 -11.80
C LEU A 34 5.42 -23.06 -11.43
N LEU A 35 4.19 -22.84 -11.88
CA LEU A 35 3.11 -23.81 -11.77
C LEU A 35 3.35 -25.06 -12.63
N GLU A 36 3.98 -24.89 -13.79
CA GLU A 36 4.18 -25.93 -14.80
C GLU A 36 5.56 -25.76 -15.45
N ALA A 37 6.01 -26.79 -16.19
CA ALA A 37 7.23 -26.70 -16.97
C ALA A 37 7.12 -25.55 -17.99
N PRO A 38 8.10 -24.63 -18.03
CA PRO A 38 8.09 -23.50 -18.96
C PRO A 38 8.21 -23.98 -20.41
N VAL A 39 7.57 -23.25 -21.34
CA VAL A 39 7.66 -23.50 -22.78
C VAL A 39 8.71 -22.57 -23.39
N GLN A 40 9.66 -23.14 -24.13
CA GLN A 40 10.63 -22.34 -24.86
C GLN A 40 9.99 -21.71 -26.10
N LYS A 41 10.07 -20.37 -26.20
CA LYS A 41 9.63 -19.57 -27.35
C LYS A 41 10.79 -18.71 -27.83
N GLY A 42 11.46 -19.16 -28.89
CA GLY A 42 12.65 -18.50 -29.42
C GLY A 42 13.80 -18.49 -28.40
N THR A 43 14.26 -17.29 -28.04
CA THR A 43 15.37 -17.08 -27.09
C THR A 43 14.92 -17.00 -25.62
N SER A 44 13.63 -17.20 -25.33
CA SER A 44 13.07 -17.06 -23.98
C SER A 44 12.25 -18.28 -23.54
N TRP A 45 12.24 -18.52 -22.24
CA TRP A 45 11.44 -19.52 -21.55
C TRP A 45 10.24 -18.83 -20.94
N VAL A 46 9.02 -19.29 -21.23
CA VAL A 46 7.79 -18.65 -20.78
C VAL A 46 7.00 -19.62 -19.90
N GLY A 47 6.61 -19.16 -18.71
CA GLY A 47 5.86 -19.97 -17.74
C GLY A 47 4.99 -19.12 -16.82
N LYS A 48 4.18 -19.76 -15.98
CA LYS A 48 3.33 -19.08 -14.98
C LYS A 48 3.93 -19.21 -13.59
N LEU A 49 4.12 -18.12 -12.87
CA LEU A 49 4.62 -18.12 -11.48
C LEU A 49 3.65 -18.82 -10.53
N SER A 50 4.16 -19.64 -9.62
CA SER A 50 3.39 -20.17 -8.48
C SER A 50 3.53 -19.22 -7.27
N PRO A 51 2.46 -18.93 -6.50
CA PRO A 51 1.07 -19.38 -6.64
C PRO A 51 0.19 -18.43 -7.50
N GLY A 52 0.73 -17.32 -8.00
CA GLY A 52 -0.06 -16.22 -8.57
C GLY A 52 -0.58 -16.43 -10.00
N GLY A 53 -0.07 -17.41 -10.73
CA GLY A 53 -0.43 -17.65 -12.14
C GLY A 53 0.08 -16.60 -13.13
N GLN A 54 0.89 -15.64 -12.68
CA GLN A 54 1.40 -14.56 -13.52
C GLN A 54 2.33 -15.11 -14.60
N LEU A 55 2.06 -14.76 -15.85
CA LEU A 55 2.93 -15.12 -16.98
C LEU A 55 4.24 -14.35 -16.87
N VAL A 56 5.35 -15.08 -16.90
CA VAL A 56 6.72 -14.56 -16.86
C VAL A 56 7.55 -15.16 -17.97
N SER A 57 8.49 -14.36 -18.47
CA SER A 57 9.45 -14.78 -19.49
C SER A 57 10.87 -14.59 -18.97
N PHE A 58 11.71 -15.61 -19.11
CA PHE A 58 13.12 -15.61 -18.77
C PHE A 58 13.96 -15.76 -20.04
N PRO A 59 15.01 -14.95 -20.26
CA PRO A 59 15.96 -15.19 -21.33
C PRO A 59 16.66 -16.55 -21.13
N ALA A 60 16.72 -17.38 -22.18
CA ALA A 60 17.37 -18.69 -22.13
C ALA A 60 18.87 -18.59 -21.71
N ALA A 61 19.51 -17.47 -22.02
CA ALA A 61 20.91 -17.21 -21.67
C ALA A 61 21.14 -17.07 -20.15
N GLU A 62 20.12 -16.69 -19.39
CA GLU A 62 20.18 -16.48 -17.94
C GLU A 62 19.78 -17.72 -17.14
N VAL A 63 19.13 -18.69 -17.77
CA VAL A 63 18.68 -19.92 -17.13
C VAL A 63 19.83 -20.91 -17.10
N ASP A 64 20.11 -21.45 -15.91
CA ASP A 64 21.04 -22.56 -15.73
C ASP A 64 20.26 -23.87 -15.93
N VAL A 65 20.37 -24.44 -17.13
CA VAL A 65 19.62 -25.62 -17.55
C VAL A 65 20.00 -26.85 -16.71
N GLU A 66 21.27 -26.99 -16.34
CA GLU A 66 21.76 -28.13 -15.57
C GLU A 66 21.23 -28.07 -14.14
N ARG A 67 21.38 -26.92 -13.47
CA ARG A 67 20.83 -26.73 -12.11
C ARG A 67 19.32 -26.82 -12.08
N THR A 68 18.65 -26.29 -13.09
CA THR A 68 17.19 -26.41 -13.24
C THR A 68 16.79 -27.89 -13.36
N ARG A 69 17.50 -28.69 -14.15
CA ARG A 69 17.23 -30.12 -14.28
C ARG A 69 17.49 -30.87 -12.98
N GLU A 70 18.56 -30.57 -12.26
CA GLU A 70 18.88 -31.18 -10.98
C GLU A 70 17.84 -30.85 -9.89
N ALA A 71 17.42 -29.59 -9.80
CA ALA A 71 16.41 -29.14 -8.85
C ALA A 71 15.07 -29.87 -9.04
N ASN A 72 14.67 -30.09 -10.30
CA ASN A 72 13.43 -30.80 -10.62
C ASN A 72 13.58 -32.32 -10.61
N ARG A 73 14.80 -32.88 -10.62
CA ARG A 73 15.04 -34.34 -10.54
C ARG A 73 14.66 -34.93 -9.18
N LYS A 74 14.71 -34.12 -8.12
CA LYS A 74 14.39 -34.51 -6.74
C LYS A 74 12.94 -34.23 -6.34
N ALA A 75 12.19 -33.46 -7.13
CA ALA A 75 10.76 -33.28 -6.91
C ALA A 75 10.03 -34.54 -7.40
N PRO A 76 9.13 -35.15 -6.58
CA PRO A 76 8.36 -36.29 -7.04
C PRO A 76 7.54 -35.88 -8.28
N ALA A 77 7.74 -36.63 -9.35
CA ALA A 77 7.10 -36.39 -10.63
C ALA A 77 5.57 -36.52 -10.52
N THR A 78 4.88 -35.57 -11.16
CA THR A 78 3.46 -35.57 -11.58
C THR A 78 2.37 -35.51 -10.49
N PRO A 79 1.55 -34.44 -10.46
CA PRO A 79 0.12 -34.63 -10.28
C PRO A 79 -0.46 -35.26 -11.56
N THR A 80 -1.12 -36.39 -11.40
CA THR A 80 -1.95 -37.05 -12.40
C THR A 80 -2.89 -36.05 -13.09
N PRO A 81 -3.00 -36.04 -14.43
CA PRO A 81 -4.05 -35.28 -15.10
C PRO A 81 -5.39 -35.94 -14.79
N GLY A 82 -6.18 -35.31 -13.91
CA GLY A 82 -7.58 -35.65 -13.73
C GLY A 82 -7.93 -36.24 -12.36
N VAL A 83 -7.86 -35.43 -11.31
CA VAL A 83 -8.97 -35.23 -10.37
C VAL A 83 -8.77 -33.82 -9.82
N VAL A 84 -9.74 -32.92 -10.00
CA VAL A 84 -9.80 -31.64 -9.28
C VAL A 84 -10.54 -31.90 -7.96
N PRO A 85 -9.90 -31.91 -6.79
CA PRO A 85 -10.57 -31.47 -5.58
C PRO A 85 -10.63 -29.95 -5.67
N PHE A 86 -11.85 -29.46 -5.86
CA PHE A 86 -12.19 -28.05 -5.85
C PHE A 86 -12.03 -27.49 -4.43
N GLU A 87 -10.78 -27.23 -3.99
CA GLU A 87 -10.55 -26.53 -2.73
C GLU A 87 -10.69 -25.01 -2.95
N LYS A 88 -11.91 -24.53 -2.67
CA LYS A 88 -12.25 -23.11 -2.56
C LYS A 88 -11.35 -22.44 -1.53
N LYS A 89 -10.35 -21.65 -1.96
CA LYS A 89 -9.76 -20.59 -1.11
C LYS A 89 -9.64 -19.26 -1.86
N ALA A 90 -10.60 -18.41 -1.51
CA ALA A 90 -10.64 -16.94 -1.48
C ALA A 90 -9.93 -16.12 -2.59
N PRO A 91 -10.66 -15.23 -3.30
CA PRO A 91 -10.06 -14.26 -4.20
C PRO A 91 -9.36 -13.14 -3.40
N ARG A 92 -8.04 -13.07 -3.44
CA ARG A 92 -7.31 -11.84 -3.07
C ARG A 92 -7.36 -10.87 -4.24
N LYS A 93 -8.03 -9.72 -4.02
CA LYS A 93 -8.05 -8.59 -4.96
C LYS A 93 -6.62 -8.02 -5.13
N PRO A 94 -6.25 -7.55 -6.34
CA PRO A 94 -4.97 -6.92 -6.60
C PRO A 94 -4.91 -5.49 -6.03
N THR A 95 -3.78 -5.15 -5.41
CA THR A 95 -3.42 -3.77 -5.05
C THR A 95 -2.84 -3.06 -6.28
N PRO A 96 -3.33 -1.87 -6.67
CA PRO A 96 -2.63 -1.00 -7.60
C PRO A 96 -1.78 0.04 -6.85
N THR A 97 -0.47 0.06 -7.12
CA THR A 97 0.41 1.20 -6.87
C THR A 97 1.50 1.25 -7.97
N PRO A 98 2.16 2.40 -8.20
CA PRO A 98 1.79 3.32 -9.26
C PRO A 98 2.84 3.39 -10.38
N ALA A 99 2.39 3.58 -11.62
CA ALA A 99 3.27 3.90 -12.73
C ALA A 99 3.80 5.34 -12.60
N LYS A 100 5.03 5.45 -12.13
CA LYS A 100 5.88 6.63 -12.25
C LYS A 100 6.25 6.81 -13.73
N LYS A 101 5.82 7.91 -14.36
CA LYS A 101 6.50 8.46 -15.55
C LYS A 101 6.69 9.96 -15.35
N LEU A 102 7.94 10.33 -15.05
CA LEU A 102 8.47 11.67 -15.19
C LEU A 102 8.37 12.10 -16.66
N ARG A 103 8.00 13.36 -16.91
CA ARG A 103 8.74 14.26 -17.83
C ARG A 103 8.18 15.69 -17.79
N LYS A 104 9.10 16.63 -17.50
CA LYS A 104 9.01 18.12 -17.61
C LYS A 104 8.29 18.78 -16.41
N SER A 105 8.77 19.86 -15.79
CA SER A 105 9.75 20.91 -16.15
C SER A 105 10.75 21.17 -14.99
N ARG A 106 12.05 21.29 -15.30
CA ARG A 106 13.12 21.67 -14.37
C ARG A 106 13.25 23.20 -14.22
N GLU A 107 12.67 23.95 -15.16
CA GLU A 107 12.73 25.42 -15.21
C GLU A 107 11.78 26.13 -14.24
N GLU A 108 10.72 25.48 -13.73
CA GLU A 108 9.83 26.10 -12.73
C GLU A 108 10.40 26.05 -11.30
N ALA A 109 11.28 25.09 -11.01
CA ALA A 109 11.88 24.93 -9.68
C ALA A 109 13.01 25.93 -9.40
N GLU A 110 13.69 26.44 -10.43
CA GLU A 110 14.78 27.42 -10.26
C GLU A 110 14.27 28.86 -10.06
N LYS A 111 13.03 29.18 -10.48
CA LYS A 111 12.45 30.52 -10.26
C LYS A 111 11.95 30.74 -8.82
N ALA A 112 11.71 29.68 -8.06
CA ALA A 112 11.25 29.77 -6.66
C ALA A 112 12.39 29.95 -5.65
N LEU A 113 13.62 29.54 -5.99
CA LEU A 113 14.77 29.58 -5.07
C LEU A 113 15.50 30.93 -5.03
N SER A 114 15.35 31.79 -6.06
CA SER A 114 15.98 33.12 -6.07
C SER A 114 15.16 34.23 -5.39
N ALA A 115 13.95 33.94 -4.89
CA ALA A 115 13.08 34.95 -4.27
C ALA A 115 13.10 34.98 -2.73
N LEU A 116 13.79 34.03 -2.07
CA LEU A 116 13.74 33.87 -0.61
C LEU A 116 15.10 34.00 0.09
N SER A 117 16.16 34.34 -0.64
CA SER A 117 17.46 34.66 -0.05
C SER A 117 17.61 36.17 0.04
N GLY A 118 17.24 36.73 1.18
CA GLY A 118 17.27 38.16 1.46
C GLY A 118 17.14 38.45 2.96
N GLU A 119 18.08 37.93 3.75
CA GLU A 119 18.53 38.56 5.00
C GLU A 119 18.96 40.03 4.71
N PRO A 120 18.82 40.98 5.66
CA PRO A 120 19.91 41.12 6.63
C PRO A 120 19.57 41.68 8.02
N GLY A 121 20.44 41.32 8.97
CA GLY A 121 20.94 42.19 10.02
C GLY A 121 20.18 42.09 11.33
N GLY A 122 20.81 41.81 12.47
CA GLY A 122 22.16 42.14 12.89
C GLY A 122 22.06 42.85 14.24
N GLY A 123 23.02 42.60 15.13
CA GLY A 123 23.16 43.44 16.33
C GLY A 123 23.23 42.66 17.64
N ALA A 124 24.46 42.34 18.02
CA ALA A 124 24.85 41.84 19.31
C ALA A 124 24.57 42.83 20.47
N ALA A 125 24.61 42.25 21.66
CA ALA A 125 25.28 42.75 22.88
C ALA A 125 24.45 43.52 23.94
N SER A 126 24.43 42.86 25.12
CA SER A 126 24.79 43.43 26.43
C SER A 126 23.80 44.37 27.15
N GLN A 127 23.27 43.94 28.31
CA GLN A 127 23.72 44.39 29.64
C GLN A 127 22.69 44.13 30.77
N LYS A 128 23.22 43.59 31.87
CA LYS A 128 23.00 43.88 33.30
C LYS A 128 21.58 43.99 33.89
N SER A 129 21.40 43.10 34.87
CA SER A 129 20.61 43.17 36.10
C SER A 129 20.54 44.53 36.82
N GLY A 130 19.36 44.83 37.39
CA GLY A 130 19.15 45.78 38.50
C GLY A 130 17.64 46.00 38.81
N PRO A 131 17.17 45.91 40.07
CA PRO A 131 15.73 45.89 40.39
C PRO A 131 15.14 47.23 40.88
N ARG A 132 13.79 47.31 40.78
CA ARG A 132 12.82 48.04 41.65
C ARG A 132 12.45 49.51 41.28
N PRO A 133 11.36 50.10 41.84
CA PRO A 133 10.03 50.20 41.18
C PRO A 133 9.46 51.64 41.15
N GLN A 134 8.66 52.01 40.13
CA GLN A 134 7.72 53.15 40.23
C GLN A 134 6.44 52.90 39.42
N GLU A 135 5.29 53.10 40.08
CA GLU A 135 3.93 53.20 39.53
C GLU A 135 3.74 54.54 38.75
N PRO A 136 2.52 54.91 38.31
CA PRO A 136 1.86 54.44 37.11
C PRO A 136 1.69 55.62 36.14
N SER A 137 2.42 55.60 35.02
CA SER A 137 2.23 56.56 33.93
C SER A 137 1.20 56.01 32.95
N LEU A 138 0.13 56.77 32.70
CA LEU A 138 -0.83 56.55 31.62
C LEU A 138 -0.06 56.44 30.30
N ARG A 139 0.25 55.20 29.92
CA ARG A 139 0.92 54.88 28.66
C ARG A 139 -0.17 54.52 27.67
N GLU A 140 -0.37 55.43 26.73
CA GLU A 140 -1.00 55.23 25.45
C GLU A 140 -0.69 53.81 24.94
N ALA A 141 -1.76 53.01 24.81
CA ALA A 141 -1.67 51.59 24.54
C ALA A 141 -0.94 51.38 23.21
N ALA A 142 0.31 50.92 23.29
CA ALA A 142 0.97 50.29 22.15
C ALA A 142 0.01 49.22 21.60
N PRO A 143 -0.12 49.08 20.27
CA PRO A 143 -0.90 48.01 19.67
C PRO A 143 -0.42 46.68 20.26
N VAL A 144 -1.27 46.05 21.08
CA VAL A 144 -1.01 44.71 21.59
C VAL A 144 -1.02 43.81 20.36
N GLU A 145 0.16 43.39 19.91
CA GLU A 145 0.28 42.39 18.86
C GLU A 145 -0.57 41.19 19.28
N PRO A 146 -1.50 40.73 18.42
CA PRO A 146 -2.37 39.61 18.77
C PRO A 146 -1.48 38.43 19.13
N PRO A 147 -1.79 37.70 20.22
CA PRO A 147 -0.98 36.57 20.63
C PRO A 147 -0.88 35.60 19.46
N GLU A 148 0.34 35.24 19.08
CA GLU A 148 0.58 34.19 18.09
C GLU A 148 -0.16 32.93 18.54
N THR A 149 -1.20 32.56 17.79
CA THR A 149 -1.99 31.37 18.07
C THR A 149 -1.13 30.16 17.73
N PHE A 150 -0.44 29.62 18.73
CA PHE A 150 0.25 28.34 18.60
C PHE A 150 -0.78 27.26 18.30
N GLU A 151 -0.82 26.82 17.05
CA GLU A 151 -1.65 25.68 16.67
C GLU A 151 -1.12 24.42 17.35
N PRO A 152 -1.93 23.75 18.17
CA PRO A 152 -1.48 22.53 18.82
C PRO A 152 -1.12 21.49 17.74
N THR A 153 0.05 20.89 17.92
CA THR A 153 0.68 19.99 16.96
C THR A 153 0.96 18.64 17.63
N ASP A 154 0.85 17.53 16.88
CA ASP A 154 1.14 16.19 17.39
C ASP A 154 2.65 15.94 17.60
N ARG A 155 3.02 14.76 18.13
CA ARG A 155 4.43 14.36 18.35
C ARG A 155 5.27 14.27 17.08
N ASN A 156 4.63 14.25 15.91
CA ASN A 156 5.27 14.15 14.59
C ASN A 156 5.28 15.49 13.85
N GLY A 157 4.90 16.60 14.49
CA GLY A 157 4.85 17.91 13.83
C GLY A 157 3.62 18.12 12.93
N ARG A 158 2.55 17.30 13.07
CA ARG A 158 1.32 17.42 12.25
C ARG A 158 0.24 18.13 13.06
N GLY A 159 -0.33 19.18 12.46
CA GLY A 159 -1.44 19.94 13.03
C GLY A 159 -2.81 19.31 12.79
N GLU A 160 -3.85 19.97 13.29
CA GLU A 160 -5.24 19.54 13.18
C GLU A 160 -5.71 19.39 11.73
N GLU A 161 -5.36 20.32 10.85
CA GLU A 161 -5.78 20.31 9.44
C GLU A 161 -5.38 19.02 8.72
N TRP A 162 -4.15 18.54 8.99
CA TRP A 162 -3.64 17.30 8.41
C TRP A 162 -4.49 16.08 8.83
N TRP A 163 -4.87 16.04 10.11
CA TRP A 163 -5.70 14.97 10.65
C TRP A 163 -7.13 15.04 10.13
N ARG A 164 -7.71 16.24 10.02
CA ARG A 164 -9.05 16.46 9.44
C ARG A 164 -9.11 16.02 7.99
N ASP A 165 -8.15 16.43 7.17
CA ASP A 165 -8.06 16.04 5.76
C ASP A 165 -7.89 14.52 5.60
N ARG A 166 -7.06 13.89 6.44
CA ARG A 166 -6.93 12.42 6.45
C ARG A 166 -8.23 11.73 6.89
N ALA A 167 -8.92 12.24 7.91
CA ALA A 167 -10.21 11.73 8.37
C ALA A 167 -11.28 11.85 7.28
N GLU A 168 -11.35 12.99 6.60
CA GLU A 168 -12.33 13.22 5.55
C GLU A 168 -12.16 12.25 4.37
N ARG A 169 -10.92 11.99 3.94
CA ARG A 169 -10.64 10.96 2.93
C ARG A 169 -11.11 9.57 3.34
N VAL A 170 -10.97 9.21 4.63
CA VAL A 170 -11.43 7.91 5.14
C VAL A 170 -12.96 7.85 5.19
N ARG A 171 -13.63 8.93 5.64
CA ARG A 171 -15.10 9.03 5.63
C ARG A 171 -15.65 8.96 4.21
N GLN A 172 -15.04 9.68 3.28
CA GLN A 172 -15.44 9.66 1.88
C GLN A 172 -15.37 8.23 1.31
N ARG A 173 -14.25 7.52 1.52
CA ARG A 173 -14.10 6.12 1.08
C ARG A 173 -15.14 5.19 1.70
N LEU A 174 -15.49 5.39 2.97
CA LEU A 174 -16.54 4.62 3.63
C LEU A 174 -17.91 4.88 2.99
N ARG A 175 -18.28 6.17 2.78
CA ARG A 175 -19.52 6.55 2.09
C ARG A 175 -19.61 5.96 0.69
N GLU A 176 -18.51 5.99 -0.06
CA GLU A 176 -18.42 5.40 -1.40
C GLU A 176 -18.62 3.88 -1.38
N ALA A 177 -17.96 3.17 -0.45
CA ALA A 177 -18.11 1.72 -0.31
C ALA A 177 -19.54 1.32 0.13
N GLU A 178 -20.15 2.08 1.04
CA GLU A 178 -21.54 1.84 1.47
C GLU A 178 -22.54 2.07 0.34
N ARG A 179 -22.32 3.10 -0.49
CA ARG A 179 -23.11 3.33 -1.70
C ARG A 179 -22.95 2.18 -2.70
N GLU A 180 -21.73 1.73 -2.97
CA GLU A 180 -21.49 0.61 -3.88
C GLU A 180 -22.17 -0.69 -3.40
N LEU A 181 -22.18 -0.93 -2.08
CA LEU A 181 -22.88 -2.06 -1.48
C LEU A 181 -24.40 -1.94 -1.68
N ALA A 182 -24.98 -0.77 -1.43
CA ALA A 182 -26.41 -0.52 -1.63
C ALA A 182 -26.81 -0.72 -3.10
N ASP A 183 -26.04 -0.15 -4.04
CA ASP A 183 -26.28 -0.28 -5.47
C ASP A 183 -26.19 -1.76 -5.93
N ALA A 184 -25.19 -2.51 -5.45
CA ALA A 184 -25.04 -3.93 -5.75
C ALA A 184 -26.20 -4.77 -5.19
N GLN A 185 -26.70 -4.45 -4.00
CA GLN A 185 -27.85 -5.12 -3.39
C GLN A 185 -29.14 -4.84 -4.17
N VAL A 186 -29.38 -3.59 -4.55
CA VAL A 186 -30.54 -3.22 -5.37
C VAL A 186 -30.51 -3.94 -6.71
N ALA A 187 -29.35 -3.99 -7.37
CA ALA A 187 -29.18 -4.71 -8.64
C ALA A 187 -29.42 -6.22 -8.50
N ALA A 188 -28.87 -6.85 -7.46
CA ALA A 188 -29.12 -8.27 -7.18
C ALA A 188 -30.60 -8.55 -6.91
N ALA A 189 -31.25 -7.70 -6.10
CA ALA A 189 -32.65 -7.86 -5.73
C ALA A 189 -33.60 -7.60 -6.91
N SER A 190 -33.30 -6.64 -7.78
CA SER A 190 -34.12 -6.38 -8.97
C SER A 190 -34.04 -7.53 -9.99
N TRP A 191 -32.86 -8.14 -10.13
CA TRP A 191 -32.66 -9.29 -11.00
C TRP A 191 -33.34 -10.57 -10.48
N ASP A 192 -33.30 -10.79 -9.16
CA ASP A 192 -33.91 -11.95 -8.51
C ASP A 192 -35.45 -11.98 -8.68
N ARG A 193 -36.10 -10.82 -8.79
CA ARG A 193 -37.56 -10.69 -8.92
C ARG A 193 -38.13 -11.10 -10.29
N ASN A 194 -37.31 -11.14 -11.35
CA ASN A 194 -37.79 -11.38 -12.72
C ASN A 194 -37.05 -12.54 -13.43
N PRO A 195 -37.18 -13.79 -12.93
CA PRO A 195 -36.49 -14.95 -13.53
C PRO A 195 -37.02 -15.34 -14.92
N GLU A 196 -38.30 -15.08 -15.22
CA GLU A 196 -38.96 -15.57 -16.44
C GLU A 196 -38.52 -14.85 -17.73
N VAL A 197 -37.99 -13.63 -17.60
CA VAL A 197 -37.72 -12.77 -18.77
C VAL A 197 -36.46 -13.17 -19.54
N TRP A 198 -35.52 -13.89 -18.92
CA TRP A 198 -34.16 -14.05 -19.47
C TRP A 198 -33.70 -15.50 -19.67
N GLY A 199 -34.57 -16.48 -19.43
CA GLY A 199 -34.23 -17.91 -19.44
C GLY A 199 -33.41 -18.34 -18.21
N THR A 200 -33.65 -19.56 -17.74
CA THR A 200 -33.17 -20.04 -16.43
C THR A 200 -31.64 -20.03 -16.28
N GLU A 201 -30.90 -20.41 -17.32
CA GLU A 201 -29.43 -20.53 -17.26
C GLU A 201 -28.73 -19.17 -17.22
N TYR A 202 -29.13 -18.25 -18.10
CA TYR A 202 -28.57 -16.89 -18.12
C TYR A 202 -28.93 -16.13 -16.85
N TRP A 203 -30.18 -16.25 -16.40
CA TRP A 203 -30.61 -15.66 -15.13
C TRP A 203 -29.75 -16.14 -13.95
N ALA A 204 -29.51 -17.46 -13.83
CA ALA A 204 -28.72 -18.03 -12.75
C ALA A 204 -27.25 -17.57 -12.78
N MET A 205 -26.66 -17.48 -13.97
CA MET A 205 -25.29 -16.99 -14.15
C MET A 205 -25.18 -15.52 -13.71
N GLU A 206 -26.09 -14.65 -14.16
CA GLU A 206 -26.03 -13.23 -13.87
C GLU A 206 -26.33 -12.94 -12.40
N LEU A 207 -27.28 -13.66 -11.79
CA LEU A 207 -27.53 -13.59 -10.36
C LEU A 207 -26.29 -14.00 -9.53
N SER A 208 -25.56 -15.03 -9.96
CA SER A 208 -24.29 -15.43 -9.32
C SER A 208 -23.22 -14.32 -9.38
N ARG A 209 -23.12 -13.63 -10.52
CA ARG A 209 -22.21 -12.47 -10.68
C ARG A 209 -22.63 -11.31 -9.78
N LEU A 210 -23.92 -10.98 -9.72
CA LEU A 210 -24.45 -9.94 -8.85
C LEU A 210 -24.22 -10.25 -7.37
N ARG A 211 -24.43 -11.50 -6.94
CA ARG A 211 -24.11 -11.95 -5.57
C ARG A 211 -22.61 -11.82 -5.27
N THR A 212 -21.75 -12.17 -6.22
CA THR A 212 -20.29 -11.98 -6.09
C THR A 212 -19.93 -10.50 -5.96
N ARG A 213 -20.63 -9.60 -6.67
CA ARG A 213 -20.45 -8.15 -6.56
C ARG A 213 -20.87 -7.64 -5.18
N VAL A 214 -22.01 -8.08 -4.65
CA VAL A 214 -22.46 -7.76 -3.29
C VAL A 214 -21.40 -8.17 -2.26
N GLU A 215 -20.86 -9.38 -2.36
CA GLU A 215 -19.84 -9.85 -1.43
C GLU A 215 -18.54 -9.02 -1.52
N LYS A 216 -18.10 -8.68 -2.74
CA LYS A 216 -16.95 -7.79 -2.94
C LYS A 216 -17.16 -6.41 -2.35
N ALA A 217 -18.38 -5.87 -2.39
CA ALA A 217 -18.73 -4.57 -1.83
C ALA A 217 -18.79 -4.61 -0.29
N ARG A 218 -19.29 -5.70 0.30
CA ARG A 218 -19.24 -5.93 1.76
C ARG A 218 -17.80 -5.90 2.27
N ILE A 219 -16.90 -6.63 1.62
CA ILE A 219 -15.47 -6.64 1.96
C ILE A 219 -14.87 -5.21 1.91
N GLN A 220 -15.27 -4.39 0.93
CA GLN A 220 -14.79 -3.00 0.83
C GLN A 220 -15.30 -2.12 1.98
N VAL A 221 -16.58 -2.28 2.38
CA VAL A 221 -17.13 -1.57 3.55
C VAL A 221 -16.36 -1.97 4.81
N ASP A 222 -16.11 -3.27 5.02
CA ASP A 222 -15.37 -3.75 6.18
C ASP A 222 -13.93 -3.23 6.20
N GLU A 223 -13.26 -3.22 5.05
CA GLU A 223 -11.91 -2.63 4.92
C GLU A 223 -11.92 -1.12 5.20
N ALA A 224 -12.90 -0.38 4.69
CA ALA A 224 -13.04 1.05 4.95
C ALA A 224 -13.29 1.34 6.45
N ARG A 225 -14.09 0.50 7.12
CA ARG A 225 -14.32 0.58 8.57
C ARG A 225 -13.04 0.31 9.36
N ARG A 226 -12.27 -0.71 9.00
CA ARG A 226 -10.95 -0.97 9.62
C ARG A 226 -10.00 0.21 9.47
N ARG A 227 -9.90 0.78 8.27
CA ARG A 227 -9.06 1.98 8.03
C ARG A 227 -9.47 3.18 8.88
N ARG A 228 -10.75 3.31 9.22
CA ARG A 228 -11.23 4.34 10.16
C ARG A 228 -10.74 4.05 11.59
N SER A 229 -10.88 2.83 12.07
CA SER A 229 -10.36 2.44 13.39
C SER A 229 -8.84 2.57 13.47
N ASP A 230 -8.12 2.20 12.41
CA ASP A 230 -6.66 2.37 12.33
C ASP A 230 -6.26 3.85 12.38
N LEU A 231 -7.04 4.75 11.76
CA LEU A 231 -6.80 6.19 11.83
C LEU A 231 -6.97 6.73 13.25
N GLU A 232 -7.98 6.26 13.98
CA GLU A 232 -8.22 6.65 15.38
C GLU A 232 -7.08 6.17 16.29
N GLU A 233 -6.58 4.96 16.05
CA GLU A 233 -5.40 4.42 16.75
C GLU A 233 -4.12 5.19 16.41
N ASP A 234 -3.89 5.49 15.13
CA ASP A 234 -2.76 6.30 14.65
C ASP A 234 -2.75 7.69 15.32
N ALA A 235 -3.92 8.34 15.37
CA ALA A 235 -4.07 9.65 16.01
C ALA A 235 -3.76 9.58 17.51
N ARG A 236 -4.27 8.56 18.21
CA ARG A 236 -3.96 8.34 19.63
C ARG A 236 -2.46 8.16 19.87
N LYS A 237 -1.79 7.34 19.05
CA LYS A 237 -0.34 7.08 19.14
C LYS A 237 0.49 8.34 18.86
N ALA A 238 0.05 9.16 17.91
CA ALA A 238 0.69 10.43 17.59
C ALA A 238 0.48 11.52 18.65
N GLY A 239 -0.46 11.33 19.58
CA GLY A 239 -0.84 12.35 20.56
C GLY A 239 -1.73 13.44 19.96
N ALA A 240 -2.43 13.15 18.86
CA ALA A 240 -3.45 14.02 18.31
C ALA A 240 -4.63 14.12 19.28
N TRP A 241 -5.27 15.28 19.34
CA TRP A 241 -6.39 15.51 20.24
C TRP A 241 -7.65 14.79 19.72
N PRO A 242 -8.53 14.25 20.60
CA PRO A 242 -9.73 13.53 20.17
C PRO A 242 -10.69 14.34 19.28
N GLY A 243 -10.61 15.68 19.31
CA GLY A 243 -11.43 16.57 18.49
C GLY A 243 -10.97 16.68 17.04
N TRP A 244 -9.72 16.37 16.72
CA TRP A 244 -9.15 16.60 15.39
C TRP A 244 -9.68 15.65 14.32
N LEU A 245 -10.26 14.51 14.72
CA LEU A 245 -10.87 13.53 13.83
C LEU A 245 -12.38 13.72 13.64
N ARG A 246 -12.98 14.80 14.17
CA ARG A 246 -14.42 15.08 14.07
C ARG A 246 -14.83 15.71 12.76
#